data_AF-M5UI36-F1
#
_entry.id   AF-M5UI36-F1
#
_cell.length_a   1.000
_cell.length_b   1.000
_cell.length_c   1.000
_cell.angle_alpha   90.00
_cell.angle_beta   90.00
_cell.angle_gamma   90.00
#
_symmetry.space_group_name_H-M   'P 1'
#
loop_
_entity.id
_entity.type
_entity.pdbx_description
1 polymer ?
#
loop_
_entity_poly.entity_id
_entity_poly.type
_entity_poly.pdbx_seq_one_letter_code
_entity_poly.pdbx_strand_id
1 'polypeptide(L)'
;MFFKAIQNQISRYKRSNRFHGSFWILVFFISFSVDAIQIEVFVPLCDGAQLACGKGKAGDPRSLEGNLYWGAAFGVESFFKKASGYQVVDRKEGKPGSSILRQIRVERIPQKGERNVSILFHAYAGDKIDDALVDFLNATTGKNNSDLLVWAGHDRLMDRLPPNLNNSSRSSKSVAVLACESETYFGPVLHSIGANQIAMTRTFMAPEAYLLEALASTAAKSGLKNKKAIRFSLVKAYAKYQRISEKAAGTVFSNLD
;
A
#
# COMPACT_ATOMS: atom_id res chain seq x y z
N MET A 1 74.83 -8.80 74.55
CA MET A 1 75.33 -8.80 73.16
C MET A 1 74.20 -8.22 72.30
N PHE A 2 74.39 -6.99 71.80
CA PHE A 2 73.85 -6.36 70.57
C PHE A 2 72.56 -6.94 69.92
N PHE A 3 71.53 -6.21 69.46
CA PHE A 3 71.39 -4.84 68.94
C PHE A 3 69.89 -4.42 68.92
N LYS A 4 69.64 -3.10 68.84
CA LYS A 4 68.41 -2.29 68.56
C LYS A 4 67.58 -2.79 67.34
N ALA A 5 66.36 -2.37 67.00
CA ALA A 5 65.57 -1.12 67.13
C ALA A 5 64.07 -1.45 66.88
N ILE A 6 63.08 -0.95 67.62
CA ILE A 6 62.25 0.28 67.43
C ILE A 6 61.74 0.54 66.00
N GLN A 7 60.42 0.37 65.76
CA GLN A 7 59.55 1.41 65.16
C GLN A 7 58.04 1.05 65.15
N ASN A 8 57.25 1.87 65.86
CA ASN A 8 56.01 2.59 65.47
C ASN A 8 54.90 1.84 64.70
N GLN A 9 53.72 1.63 65.34
CA GLN A 9 52.56 2.53 65.45
C GLN A 9 51.78 2.69 64.13
N ILE A 10 50.48 2.33 64.12
CA ILE A 10 49.36 3.18 63.69
C ILE A 10 47.99 2.49 63.92
N SER A 11 47.26 3.12 64.84
CA SER A 11 45.80 3.35 64.96
C SER A 11 44.81 2.73 63.95
N ARG A 12 43.78 2.08 64.51
CA ARG A 12 42.52 1.71 63.86
C ARG A 12 41.58 2.92 63.80
N TYR A 13 41.13 3.29 62.59
CA TYR A 13 40.04 4.25 62.39
C TYR A 13 38.86 3.55 61.68
N LYS A 14 37.73 3.38 62.38
CA LYS A 14 36.46 2.93 61.80
C LYS A 14 35.76 4.15 61.18
N ARG A 15 35.51 4.12 59.87
CA ARG A 15 34.70 5.13 59.16
C ARG A 15 33.41 4.49 58.65
N SER A 16 32.28 5.07 59.05
CA SER A 16 30.93 4.68 58.64
C SER A 16 30.65 5.06 57.19
N ASN A 17 30.14 4.12 56.38
CA ASN A 17 29.60 4.41 55.06
C ASN A 17 28.11 4.76 55.18
N ARG A 18 27.76 6.02 54.86
CA ARG A 18 26.39 6.43 54.50
C ARG A 18 26.30 6.38 52.97
N PHE A 19 25.56 5.42 52.43
CA PHE A 19 25.20 5.37 51.01
C PHE A 19 24.10 6.41 50.74
N HIS A 20 24.36 7.42 49.91
CA HIS A 20 23.34 8.23 49.25
C HIS A 20 22.98 7.55 47.93
N GLY A 21 21.80 6.94 47.85
CA GLY A 21 21.27 6.38 46.61
C GLY A 21 20.60 7.48 45.78
N SER A 22 21.26 7.91 44.70
CA SER A 22 20.65 8.78 43.69
C SER A 22 19.67 7.95 42.84
N PHE A 23 18.37 8.22 42.99
CA PHE A 23 17.31 7.56 42.23
C PHE A 23 17.22 8.18 40.82
N TRP A 24 17.94 7.61 39.86
CA TRP A 24 17.79 7.94 38.44
C TRP A 24 16.50 7.31 37.92
N ILE A 25 15.46 8.13 37.70
CA ILE A 25 14.26 7.70 36.99
C ILE A 25 14.65 7.55 35.52
N LEU A 26 14.88 6.30 35.10
CA LEU A 26 15.05 5.95 33.69
C LEU A 26 13.68 6.02 33.02
N VAL A 27 13.37 7.15 32.37
CA VAL A 27 12.17 7.27 31.53
C VAL A 27 12.39 6.41 30.29
N PHE A 28 11.86 5.19 30.31
CA PHE A 28 11.77 4.34 29.13
C PHE A 28 10.76 4.99 28.18
N PHE A 29 11.24 5.73 27.17
CA PHE A 29 10.39 6.09 26.04
C PHE A 29 10.05 4.80 25.31
N ILE A 30 8.88 4.25 25.61
CA ILE A 30 8.25 3.24 24.78
C ILE A 30 7.88 3.97 23.49
N SER A 31 8.77 3.93 22.51
CA SER A 31 8.44 4.28 21.14
C SER A 31 7.40 3.29 20.66
N PHE A 32 6.12 3.64 20.81
CA PHE A 32 5.06 3.02 20.04
C PHE A 32 5.32 3.39 18.58
N SER A 33 6.06 2.54 17.86
CA SER A 33 5.96 2.54 16.41
C SER A 33 4.53 2.19 16.09
N VAL A 34 3.74 3.19 15.70
CA VAL A 34 2.44 2.94 15.08
C VAL A 34 2.78 2.29 13.74
N ASP A 35 2.52 0.99 13.62
CA ASP A 35 2.74 0.26 12.37
C ASP A 35 2.02 0.99 11.23
N ALA A 36 2.78 1.30 10.18
CA ALA A 36 2.26 1.98 9.01
C ALA A 36 1.21 1.09 8.33
N ILE A 37 0.12 1.69 7.85
CA ILE A 37 -0.86 0.98 7.02
C ILE A 37 -0.13 0.48 5.77
N GLN A 38 -0.12 -0.84 5.58
CA GLN A 38 0.51 -1.50 4.45
C GLN A 38 -0.50 -1.65 3.31
N ILE A 39 -0.22 -0.99 2.19
CA ILE A 39 -1.03 -1.09 0.97
C ILE A 39 -0.20 -1.79 -0.10
N GLU A 40 -0.77 -2.82 -0.73
CA GLU A 40 -0.13 -3.51 -1.85
C GLU A 40 -1.00 -3.41 -3.08
N VAL A 41 -0.41 -2.94 -4.18
CA VAL A 41 -1.13 -2.56 -5.39
C VAL A 41 -0.61 -3.37 -6.58
N PHE A 42 -1.53 -4.06 -7.23
CA PHE A 42 -1.31 -4.90 -8.40
C PHE A 42 -1.73 -4.09 -9.64
N VAL A 43 -0.74 -3.70 -10.44
CA VAL A 43 -0.92 -2.81 -11.59
C VAL A 43 -0.54 -3.56 -12.85
N PRO A 44 -1.48 -4.27 -13.50
CA PRO A 44 -1.25 -4.77 -14.84
C PRO A 44 -1.12 -3.60 -15.81
N LEU A 45 0.00 -3.53 -16.52
CA LEU A 45 0.23 -2.54 -17.57
C LEU A 45 -0.85 -2.69 -18.65
N CYS A 46 -1.24 -1.56 -19.26
CA CYS A 46 -2.23 -1.57 -20.34
C CYS A 46 -1.66 -2.33 -21.56
N ASP A 47 -2.45 -3.23 -22.13
CA ASP A 47 -2.10 -3.95 -23.36
C ASP A 47 -3.02 -3.49 -24.50
N GLY A 48 -2.44 -2.81 -25.49
CA GLY A 48 -3.15 -2.29 -26.65
C GLY A 48 -3.80 -3.36 -27.53
N ALA A 49 -3.41 -4.62 -27.37
CA ALA A 49 -4.06 -5.75 -28.03
C ALA A 49 -5.38 -6.16 -27.34
N GLN A 50 -5.58 -5.77 -26.08
CA GLN A 50 -6.73 -6.15 -25.26
C GLN A 50 -7.66 -4.96 -24.98
N LEU A 51 -7.11 -3.74 -24.89
CA LEU A 51 -7.82 -2.54 -24.49
C LEU A 51 -7.39 -1.33 -25.33
N ALA A 52 -8.29 -0.35 -25.49
CA ALA A 52 -7.96 0.93 -26.09
C ALA A 52 -7.07 1.78 -25.15
N CYS A 53 -5.76 1.55 -25.18
CA CYS A 53 -4.76 2.19 -24.31
C CYS A 53 -4.24 3.55 -24.81
N GLY A 54 -4.74 4.05 -25.94
CA GLY A 54 -4.16 5.19 -26.66
C GLY A 54 -3.11 4.76 -27.69
N LYS A 55 -2.13 5.63 -27.99
CA LYS A 55 -1.15 5.41 -29.07
C LYS A 55 0.24 5.08 -28.54
N GLY A 56 1.00 4.29 -29.30
CA GLY A 56 2.41 4.01 -29.04
C GLY A 56 2.63 3.31 -27.69
N LYS A 57 3.59 3.81 -26.90
CA LYS A 57 4.00 3.19 -25.63
C LYS A 57 2.89 3.07 -24.59
N ALA A 58 1.80 3.84 -24.72
CA ALA A 58 0.70 3.81 -23.76
C ALA A 58 0.02 2.43 -23.69
N GLY A 59 -0.03 1.69 -24.81
CA GLY A 59 -0.54 0.32 -24.88
C GLY A 59 0.54 -0.73 -25.09
N ASP A 60 1.82 -0.40 -24.92
CA ASP A 60 2.88 -1.41 -24.94
C ASP A 60 2.86 -2.12 -23.57
N PRO A 61 2.55 -3.43 -23.54
CA PRO A 61 2.36 -4.19 -22.29
C PRO A 61 3.63 -4.28 -21.44
N ARG A 62 4.80 -3.93 -21.98
CA ARG A 62 6.08 -4.01 -21.27
C ARG A 62 6.81 -2.67 -21.14
N SER A 63 6.19 -1.57 -21.57
CA SER A 63 6.81 -0.24 -21.53
C SER A 63 6.64 0.44 -20.17
N LEU A 64 7.58 0.22 -19.24
CA LEU A 64 7.55 0.91 -17.94
C LEU A 64 7.58 2.45 -18.09
N GLU A 65 8.29 2.99 -19.06
CA GLU A 65 8.45 4.45 -19.19
C GLU A 65 7.27 5.17 -19.85
N GLY A 66 6.38 4.44 -20.53
CA GLY A 66 5.32 5.06 -21.33
C GLY A 66 3.92 4.45 -21.19
N ASN A 67 3.79 3.31 -20.51
CA ASN A 67 2.50 2.64 -20.37
C ASN A 67 1.49 3.50 -19.59
N LEU A 68 0.23 3.44 -20.02
CA LEU A 68 -0.88 4.23 -19.48
C LEU A 68 -0.99 4.15 -17.95
N TYR A 69 -0.85 2.95 -17.37
CA TYR A 69 -1.03 2.74 -15.93
C TYR A 69 0.25 2.87 -15.10
N TRP A 70 1.41 3.08 -15.74
CA TRP A 70 2.70 3.12 -15.04
C TRP A 70 3.55 4.36 -15.36
N GLY A 71 4.02 4.49 -16.60
CA GLY A 71 4.97 5.53 -17.01
C GLY A 71 4.34 6.80 -17.59
N ALA A 72 3.08 6.74 -18.04
CA ALA A 72 2.36 7.89 -18.55
C ALA A 72 2.11 8.97 -17.45
N ALA A 73 1.59 10.13 -17.83
CA ALA A 73 1.47 11.29 -16.94
C ALA A 73 0.73 10.99 -15.61
N PHE A 74 -0.31 10.17 -15.65
CA PHE A 74 -1.07 9.71 -14.48
C PHE A 74 -0.83 8.22 -14.14
N GLY A 75 0.16 7.60 -14.77
CA GLY A 75 0.63 6.28 -14.40
C GLY A 75 1.35 6.32 -13.04
N VAL A 76 1.38 5.18 -12.35
CA VAL A 76 1.86 5.06 -10.96
C VAL A 76 3.24 5.67 -10.73
N GLU A 77 4.25 5.26 -11.48
CA GLU A 77 5.62 5.70 -11.22
C GLU A 77 5.81 7.19 -11.53
N SER A 78 5.28 7.64 -12.66
CA SER A 78 5.35 9.05 -13.08
C SER A 78 4.58 9.99 -12.15
N PHE A 79 3.44 9.53 -11.63
CA PHE A 79 2.61 10.30 -10.70
C PHE A 79 3.27 10.42 -9.33
N PHE A 80 3.63 9.29 -8.70
CA PHE A 80 4.18 9.29 -7.34
C PHE A 80 5.60 9.88 -7.26
N LYS A 81 6.36 9.90 -8.37
CA LYS A 81 7.62 10.65 -8.45
C LYS A 81 7.42 12.17 -8.30
N LYS A 82 6.25 12.70 -8.67
CA LYS A 82 5.93 14.14 -8.65
C LYS A 82 5.04 14.55 -7.47
N ALA A 83 4.42 13.59 -6.80
CA ALA A 83 3.49 13.86 -5.71
C ALA A 83 4.25 14.32 -4.45
N SER A 84 4.10 15.60 -4.07
CA SER A 84 4.87 16.21 -2.98
C SER A 84 4.63 15.62 -1.59
N GLY A 85 3.53 14.88 -1.40
CA GLY A 85 3.20 14.17 -0.16
C GLY A 85 3.75 12.75 -0.07
N TYR A 86 4.59 12.33 -1.02
CA TYR A 86 5.07 10.96 -1.14
C TYR A 86 6.56 10.92 -1.47
N GLN A 87 7.21 9.85 -1.05
CA GLN A 87 8.61 9.58 -1.34
C GLN A 87 8.76 8.14 -1.84
N VAL A 88 9.37 7.97 -3.03
CA VAL A 88 9.81 6.66 -3.48
C VAL A 88 11.06 6.28 -2.69
N VAL A 89 10.96 5.26 -1.84
CA VAL A 89 12.05 4.84 -0.93
C VAL A 89 12.78 3.59 -1.40
N ASP A 90 12.17 2.82 -2.29
CA ASP A 90 12.77 1.61 -2.85
C ASP A 90 12.27 1.40 -4.28
N ARG A 91 13.14 0.84 -5.12
CA ARG A 91 12.84 0.43 -6.49
C ARG A 91 13.61 -0.85 -6.78
N LYS A 92 12.88 -1.85 -7.26
CA LYS A 92 13.44 -3.16 -7.63
C LYS A 92 12.96 -3.54 -9.03
N GLU A 93 13.91 -3.76 -9.94
CA GLU A 93 13.59 -4.27 -11.28
C GLU A 93 13.25 -5.77 -11.23
N GLY A 94 12.34 -6.18 -12.11
CA GLY A 94 12.00 -7.56 -12.36
C GLY A 94 13.17 -8.30 -13.02
N LYS A 95 13.25 -9.61 -12.77
CA LYS A 95 14.18 -10.48 -13.51
C LYS A 95 13.73 -10.61 -14.97
N PRO A 96 14.64 -10.86 -15.92
CA PRO A 96 14.26 -11.19 -17.30
C PRO A 96 13.22 -12.31 -17.34
N GLY A 97 12.13 -12.10 -18.08
CA GLY A 97 11.02 -13.07 -18.21
C GLY A 97 10.04 -13.13 -17.04
N SER A 98 10.24 -12.33 -15.98
CA SER A 98 9.29 -12.20 -14.86
C SER A 98 7.99 -11.52 -15.30
N SER A 99 6.87 -11.93 -14.72
CA SER A 99 5.57 -11.28 -14.91
C SER A 99 5.54 -9.89 -14.27
N ILE A 100 6.26 -9.70 -13.16
CA ILE A 100 6.48 -8.38 -12.56
C ILE A 100 7.73 -7.76 -13.18
N LEU A 101 7.57 -6.59 -13.79
CA LEU A 101 8.62 -5.82 -14.46
C LEU A 101 9.36 -4.89 -13.50
N ARG A 102 8.65 -4.31 -12.52
CA ARG A 102 9.22 -3.40 -11.52
C ARG A 102 8.35 -3.40 -10.27
N GLN A 103 8.98 -3.23 -9.12
CA GLN A 103 8.33 -2.90 -7.85
C GLN A 103 8.87 -1.56 -7.36
N ILE A 104 7.98 -0.71 -6.83
CA ILE A 104 8.38 0.50 -6.11
C ILE A 104 7.69 0.53 -4.75
N ARG A 105 8.45 0.87 -3.70
CA ARG A 105 7.89 1.20 -2.39
C ARG A 105 7.83 2.71 -2.26
N VAL A 106 6.64 3.21 -1.90
CA VAL A 106 6.38 4.62 -1.71
C VAL A 106 5.87 4.82 -0.28
N GLU A 107 6.53 5.73 0.44
CA GLU A 107 6.09 6.16 1.77
C GLU A 107 5.35 7.48 1.64
N ARG A 108 4.22 7.58 2.34
CA ARG A 108 3.48 8.83 2.46
C ARG A 108 4.04 9.67 3.60
N ILE A 109 4.22 10.98 3.38
CA ILE A 109 4.60 11.94 4.41
C ILE A 109 3.36 12.28 5.27
N PRO A 110 3.30 11.86 6.55
CA PRO A 110 2.13 12.06 7.39
C PRO A 110 1.96 13.53 7.81
N GLN A 111 0.71 13.98 7.91
CA GLN A 111 0.34 15.22 8.59
C GLN A 111 -0.02 14.93 10.06
N LYS A 112 -0.10 15.98 10.89
CA LYS A 112 -0.42 15.83 12.32
C LYS A 112 -1.74 15.07 12.52
N GLY A 113 -1.67 13.97 13.28
CA GLY A 113 -2.82 13.13 13.63
C GLY A 113 -3.19 12.07 12.59
N GLU A 114 -2.45 11.96 11.48
CA GLU A 114 -2.62 10.89 10.51
C GLU A 114 -1.73 9.69 10.82
N ARG A 115 -2.12 8.51 10.33
CA ARG A 115 -1.30 7.30 10.38
C ARG A 115 -0.29 7.27 9.24
N ASN A 116 0.86 6.62 9.48
CA ASN A 116 1.83 6.32 8.44
C ASN A 116 1.23 5.37 7.41
N VAL A 117 1.64 5.50 6.15
CA VAL A 117 1.20 4.63 5.04
C VAL A 117 2.39 4.28 4.17
N SER A 118 2.61 2.99 3.98
CA SER A 118 3.57 2.42 3.03
C SER A 118 2.81 1.75 1.90
N ILE A 119 3.22 2.00 0.66
CA ILE A 119 2.58 1.44 -0.53
C ILE A 119 3.62 0.67 -1.35
N LEU A 120 3.37 -0.61 -1.58
CA LEU A 120 4.14 -1.43 -2.50
C LEU A 120 3.37 -1.59 -3.80
N PHE A 121 3.89 -1.03 -4.89
CA PHE A 121 3.32 -1.16 -6.21
C PHE A 121 4.05 -2.24 -7.01
N HIS A 122 3.29 -3.09 -7.69
CA HIS A 122 3.78 -4.15 -8.57
C HIS A 122 3.35 -3.83 -10.01
N ALA A 123 4.32 -3.49 -10.86
CA ALA A 123 4.12 -3.33 -12.30
C ALA A 123 4.13 -4.70 -12.97
N TYR A 124 2.96 -5.27 -13.25
CA TYR A 124 2.86 -6.51 -14.03
C TYR A 124 2.87 -6.19 -15.52
N ALA A 125 3.61 -6.96 -16.31
CA ALA A 125 3.50 -6.87 -17.77
C ALA A 125 2.05 -7.08 -18.21
N GLY A 126 1.55 -6.25 -19.12
CA GLY A 126 0.16 -6.30 -19.58
C GLY A 126 -0.20 -7.61 -20.26
N ASP A 127 0.77 -8.22 -20.96
CA ASP A 127 0.65 -9.54 -21.56
C ASP A 127 0.75 -10.69 -20.54
N LYS A 128 0.91 -10.35 -19.25
CA LYS A 128 0.93 -11.23 -18.08
C LYS A 128 -0.14 -10.85 -17.05
N ILE A 129 -1.21 -10.19 -17.48
CA ILE A 129 -2.34 -9.79 -16.62
C ILE A 129 -3.00 -10.99 -15.92
N ASP A 130 -2.95 -12.18 -16.52
CA ASP A 130 -3.48 -13.40 -15.90
C ASP A 130 -2.68 -13.81 -14.65
N ASP A 131 -1.35 -13.65 -14.68
CA ASP A 131 -0.50 -13.91 -13.52
C ASP A 131 -0.79 -12.88 -12.42
N ALA A 132 -0.96 -11.60 -12.81
CA ALA A 132 -1.35 -10.54 -11.88
C ALA A 132 -2.69 -10.87 -11.18
N LEU A 133 -3.67 -11.37 -11.93
CA LEU A 133 -4.98 -11.75 -11.40
C LEU A 133 -4.86 -12.88 -10.38
N VAL A 134 -4.09 -13.92 -10.70
CA VAL A 134 -3.83 -15.04 -9.79
C VAL A 134 -3.15 -14.56 -8.51
N ASP A 135 -2.09 -13.76 -8.63
CA ASP A 135 -1.34 -13.24 -7.48
C ASP A 135 -2.21 -12.32 -6.61
N PHE A 136 -3.00 -11.44 -7.22
CA PHE A 136 -3.94 -10.57 -6.52
C PHE A 136 -4.99 -11.39 -5.75
N LEU A 137 -5.68 -12.31 -6.41
CA LEU A 137 -6.73 -13.11 -5.77
C LEU A 137 -6.16 -14.00 -4.66
N ASN A 138 -4.98 -14.62 -4.87
CA ASN A 138 -4.29 -15.38 -3.83
C ASN A 138 -3.89 -14.49 -2.64
N ALA A 139 -3.44 -13.26 -2.87
CA ALA A 139 -3.18 -12.32 -1.78
C ALA A 139 -4.44 -12.03 -0.96
N THR A 140 -5.62 -11.98 -1.60
CA THR A 140 -6.89 -11.76 -0.91
C THR A 140 -7.34 -12.92 -0.04
N THR A 141 -6.80 -14.15 -0.18
CA THR A 141 -7.21 -15.31 0.64
C THR A 141 -6.59 -15.33 2.06
N GLY A 142 -5.98 -14.23 2.51
CA GLY A 142 -5.54 -14.04 3.90
C GLY A 142 -4.09 -14.42 4.22
N LYS A 143 -3.29 -14.88 3.24
CA LYS A 143 -1.86 -15.19 3.42
C LYS A 143 -0.94 -13.96 3.36
N ASN A 144 -1.48 -12.82 2.93
CA ASN A 144 -0.72 -11.59 2.76
C ASN A 144 -0.77 -10.72 4.03
N ASN A 145 0.33 -10.05 4.40
CA ASN A 145 0.41 -9.22 5.60
C ASN A 145 -0.12 -7.79 5.42
N SER A 146 -0.38 -7.35 4.19
CA SER A 146 -0.90 -6.03 3.88
C SER A 146 -2.29 -5.80 4.48
N ASP A 147 -2.56 -4.57 4.91
CA ASP A 147 -3.85 -4.14 5.46
C ASP A 147 -4.90 -3.92 4.36
N LEU A 148 -4.43 -3.50 3.19
CA LEU A 148 -5.21 -3.22 2.01
C LEU A 148 -4.54 -3.79 0.75
N LEU A 149 -5.31 -4.56 -0.01
CA LEU A 149 -4.92 -5.06 -1.33
C LEU A 149 -5.69 -4.28 -2.40
N VAL A 150 -5.00 -3.83 -3.44
CA VAL A 150 -5.60 -3.00 -4.49
C VAL A 150 -5.29 -3.57 -5.87
N TRP A 151 -6.30 -3.72 -6.69
CA TRP A 151 -6.15 -3.89 -8.13
C TRP A 151 -6.39 -2.55 -8.83
N ALA A 152 -5.50 -2.15 -9.74
CA ALA A 152 -5.65 -0.91 -10.51
C ALA A 152 -5.21 -1.11 -11.97
N GLY A 153 -6.17 -1.19 -12.88
CA GLY A 153 -5.92 -1.43 -14.29
C GLY A 153 -7.13 -2.01 -15.01
N HIS A 154 -6.90 -2.71 -16.11
CA HIS A 154 -7.95 -3.42 -16.85
C HIS A 154 -8.66 -4.45 -15.95
N ASP A 155 -9.98 -4.60 -16.09
CA ASP A 155 -10.72 -5.63 -15.36
C ASP A 155 -10.57 -6.96 -16.07
N ARG A 156 -9.66 -7.80 -15.58
CA ARG A 156 -9.39 -9.06 -16.25
C ARG A 156 -10.56 -10.05 -16.18
N LEU A 157 -11.44 -9.92 -15.19
CA LEU A 157 -12.60 -10.79 -15.06
C LEU A 157 -13.73 -10.45 -16.04
N MET A 158 -13.63 -9.32 -16.77
CA MET A 158 -14.46 -9.05 -17.94
C MET A 158 -14.15 -9.97 -19.12
N ASP A 159 -12.90 -10.43 -19.23
CA ASP A 159 -12.44 -11.18 -20.40
C ASP A 159 -12.47 -12.70 -20.19
N ARG A 160 -12.51 -13.15 -18.93
CA ARG A 160 -12.36 -14.55 -18.57
C ARG A 160 -12.97 -14.90 -17.22
N LEU A 161 -13.23 -16.18 -17.04
CA LEU A 161 -13.62 -16.74 -15.75
C LEU A 161 -12.48 -16.63 -14.71
N PRO A 162 -12.82 -16.49 -13.42
CA PRO A 162 -11.83 -16.45 -12.35
C PRO A 162 -11.03 -17.77 -12.29
N PRO A 163 -9.76 -17.72 -11.86
CA PRO A 163 -8.97 -18.93 -11.62
C PRO A 163 -9.54 -19.72 -10.43
N ASN A 164 -9.21 -21.01 -10.35
CA ASN A 164 -9.55 -21.83 -9.19
C ASN A 164 -8.78 -21.34 -7.96
N LEU A 165 -9.50 -20.94 -6.91
CA LEU A 165 -8.92 -20.46 -5.66
C LEU A 165 -8.99 -21.55 -4.58
N ASN A 166 -7.86 -21.79 -3.92
CA ASN A 166 -7.81 -22.68 -2.76
C ASN A 166 -8.27 -21.92 -1.51
N ASN A 167 -9.59 -21.83 -1.32
CA ASN A 167 -10.22 -21.12 -0.20
C ASN A 167 -10.21 -21.99 1.07
N SER A 168 -9.07 -22.07 1.76
CA SER A 168 -8.98 -22.78 3.04
C SER A 168 -9.58 -22.00 4.23
N SER A 169 -9.76 -20.68 4.10
CA SER A 169 -10.42 -19.84 5.11
C SER A 169 -11.06 -18.59 4.48
N ARG A 170 -12.14 -18.10 5.10
CA ARG A 170 -12.70 -16.78 4.76
C ARG A 170 -11.70 -15.70 5.16
N SER A 171 -11.36 -14.85 4.20
CA SER A 171 -10.52 -13.68 4.43
C SER A 171 -11.30 -12.59 5.15
N SER A 172 -10.59 -11.69 5.84
CA SER A 172 -11.14 -10.42 6.34
C SER A 172 -10.34 -9.22 5.82
N LYS A 173 -9.54 -9.42 4.77
CA LYS A 173 -8.67 -8.39 4.19
C LYS A 173 -9.51 -7.31 3.51
N SER A 174 -9.10 -6.06 3.68
CA SER A 174 -9.72 -4.95 2.96
C SER A 174 -9.21 -4.97 1.52
N VAL A 175 -10.13 -4.86 0.56
CA VAL A 175 -9.82 -4.92 -0.87
C VAL A 175 -10.47 -3.76 -1.61
N ALA A 176 -9.70 -3.14 -2.50
CA ALA A 176 -10.20 -2.16 -3.45
C ALA A 176 -9.90 -2.62 -4.89
N VAL A 177 -10.85 -2.45 -5.80
CA VAL A 177 -10.64 -2.73 -7.23
C VAL A 177 -11.03 -1.52 -8.04
N LEU A 178 -10.01 -0.85 -8.59
CA LEU A 178 -10.12 0.26 -9.52
C LEU A 178 -9.97 -0.30 -10.93
N ALA A 179 -11.09 -0.66 -11.54
CA ALA A 179 -11.16 -1.18 -12.90
C ALA A 179 -12.53 -0.83 -13.51
N CYS A 180 -12.80 -1.21 -14.75
CA CYS A 180 -14.13 -1.06 -15.35
C CYS A 180 -15.12 -2.06 -14.75
N GLU A 181 -16.28 -1.60 -14.28
CA GLU A 181 -17.38 -2.47 -13.78
C GLU A 181 -16.96 -3.51 -12.71
N SER A 182 -15.99 -3.16 -11.86
CA SER A 182 -15.39 -4.14 -10.94
C SER A 182 -16.38 -4.72 -9.93
N GLU A 183 -17.44 -3.99 -9.58
CA GLU A 183 -18.52 -4.51 -8.72
C GLU A 183 -19.20 -5.73 -9.37
N THR A 184 -19.41 -5.71 -10.69
CA THR A 184 -20.06 -6.79 -11.44
C THR A 184 -19.15 -8.01 -11.55
N TYR A 185 -17.86 -7.80 -11.84
CA TYR A 185 -16.94 -8.89 -12.19
C TYR A 185 -16.10 -9.39 -11.01
N PHE A 186 -15.41 -8.50 -10.30
CA PHE A 186 -14.64 -8.86 -9.10
C PHE A 186 -15.53 -9.04 -7.86
N GLY A 187 -16.65 -8.31 -7.75
CA GLY A 187 -17.51 -8.32 -6.56
C GLY A 187 -17.94 -9.73 -6.11
N PRO A 188 -18.53 -10.57 -6.98
CA PRO A 188 -18.92 -11.94 -6.62
C PRO A 188 -17.73 -12.82 -6.20
N VAL A 189 -16.59 -12.69 -6.87
CA VAL A 189 -15.38 -13.46 -6.57
C VAL A 189 -14.84 -13.08 -5.19
N LEU A 190 -14.67 -11.78 -4.92
CA LEU A 190 -14.20 -11.28 -3.63
C LEU A 190 -15.15 -11.59 -2.49
N HIS A 191 -16.47 -11.53 -2.74
CA HIS A 191 -17.48 -11.94 -1.78
C HIS A 191 -17.36 -13.44 -1.42
N SER A 192 -17.12 -14.31 -2.40
CA SER A 192 -16.94 -15.75 -2.15
C SER A 192 -15.70 -16.07 -1.30
N ILE A 193 -14.66 -15.25 -1.38
CA ILE A 193 -13.42 -15.35 -0.58
C ILE A 193 -13.64 -14.78 0.85
N GLY A 194 -14.69 -13.99 1.06
CA GLY A 194 -14.96 -13.27 2.31
C GLY A 194 -14.25 -11.91 2.42
N ALA A 195 -13.59 -11.45 1.36
CA ALA A 195 -12.86 -10.19 1.39
C ALA A 195 -13.77 -8.99 1.70
N ASN A 196 -13.29 -8.06 2.52
CA ASN A 196 -13.99 -6.83 2.84
C ASN A 196 -13.78 -5.81 1.72
N GLN A 197 -14.72 -5.73 0.80
CA GLN A 197 -14.70 -4.77 -0.31
C GLN A 197 -14.90 -3.35 0.25
N ILE A 198 -13.94 -2.45 0.00
CA ILE A 198 -13.98 -1.06 0.47
C ILE A 198 -14.09 -0.03 -0.67
N ALA A 199 -13.76 -0.41 -1.91
CA ALA A 199 -13.97 0.40 -3.10
C ALA A 199 -14.09 -0.49 -4.35
N MET A 200 -15.16 -0.29 -5.11
CA MET A 200 -15.46 -0.96 -6.38
C MET A 200 -16.05 0.08 -7.34
N THR A 201 -16.20 -0.28 -8.61
CA THR A 201 -16.75 0.59 -9.66
C THR A 201 -17.94 -0.06 -10.35
N ARG A 202 -18.84 0.79 -10.85
CA ARG A 202 -20.11 0.42 -11.48
C ARG A 202 -20.16 0.66 -12.98
N THR A 203 -19.19 1.40 -13.52
CA THR A 203 -19.14 1.79 -14.93
C THR A 203 -17.72 1.71 -15.43
N PHE A 204 -17.54 1.97 -16.73
CA PHE A 204 -16.22 2.20 -17.30
C PHE A 204 -15.58 3.45 -16.69
N MET A 205 -14.27 3.37 -16.45
CA MET A 205 -13.52 4.43 -15.79
C MET A 205 -12.01 4.33 -16.08
N ALA A 206 -11.26 5.39 -15.82
CA ALA A 206 -9.80 5.43 -15.96
C ALA A 206 -9.11 5.10 -14.62
N PRO A 207 -8.51 3.90 -14.43
CA PRO A 207 -7.94 3.44 -13.16
C PRO A 207 -6.50 3.96 -12.94
N GLU A 208 -6.37 5.28 -12.80
CA GLU A 208 -5.08 5.97 -12.74
C GLU A 208 -4.63 6.32 -11.31
N ALA A 209 -3.37 6.73 -11.18
CA ALA A 209 -2.68 6.82 -9.88
C ALA A 209 -3.26 7.86 -8.89
N TYR A 210 -3.98 8.88 -9.35
CA TYR A 210 -4.62 9.86 -8.46
C TYR A 210 -5.71 9.22 -7.58
N LEU A 211 -6.29 8.08 -8.00
CA LEU A 211 -7.22 7.33 -7.15
C LEU A 211 -6.50 6.58 -6.04
N LEU A 212 -5.30 6.07 -6.33
CA LEU A 212 -4.44 5.41 -5.35
C LEU A 212 -3.95 6.42 -4.30
N GLU A 213 -3.63 7.64 -4.74
CA GLU A 213 -3.33 8.76 -3.83
C GLU A 213 -4.52 9.11 -2.92
N ALA A 214 -5.73 9.21 -3.49
CA ALA A 214 -6.94 9.51 -2.73
C ALA A 214 -7.25 8.41 -1.70
N LEU A 215 -7.09 7.15 -2.10
CA LEU A 215 -7.27 5.97 -1.26
C LEU A 215 -6.28 5.97 -0.09
N ALA A 216 -4.98 6.12 -0.37
CA ALA A 216 -3.92 6.15 0.65
C ALA A 216 -4.09 7.33 1.62
N SER A 217 -4.40 8.52 1.10
CA SER A 217 -4.65 9.71 1.92
C SER A 217 -5.85 9.53 2.84
N THR A 218 -6.90 8.85 2.37
CA THR A 218 -8.09 8.59 3.19
C THR A 218 -7.85 7.50 4.22
N ALA A 219 -7.09 6.45 3.86
CA ALA A 219 -6.67 5.42 4.79
C ALA A 219 -5.84 6.01 5.96
N ALA A 220 -4.94 6.95 5.65
CA ALA A 220 -4.14 7.68 6.64
C ALA A 220 -5.00 8.50 7.61
N LYS A 221 -5.99 9.23 7.09
CA LYS A 221 -6.85 10.17 7.83
C LYS A 221 -7.99 9.53 8.60
N SER A 222 -8.66 8.55 7.98
CA SER A 222 -9.97 8.05 8.43
C SER A 222 -10.01 6.53 8.58
N GLY A 223 -9.00 5.84 8.06
CA GLY A 223 -8.88 4.40 8.10
C GLY A 223 -9.79 3.62 7.16
N LEU A 224 -9.44 2.33 7.01
CA LEU A 224 -10.02 1.44 6.00
C LEU A 224 -11.48 1.07 6.27
N LYS A 225 -11.94 1.21 7.52
CA LYS A 225 -13.33 0.93 7.91
C LYS A 225 -14.32 2.01 7.44
N ASN A 226 -13.85 3.22 7.14
CA ASN A 226 -14.70 4.33 6.74
C ASN A 226 -14.94 4.32 5.21
N LYS A 227 -15.73 3.36 4.73
CA LYS A 227 -16.04 3.18 3.30
C LYS A 227 -16.67 4.42 2.66
N LYS A 228 -17.52 5.15 3.40
CA LYS A 228 -18.12 6.42 2.95
C LYS A 228 -17.07 7.48 2.66
N ALA A 229 -16.09 7.67 3.55
CA ALA A 229 -15.00 8.60 3.33
C ALA A 229 -14.12 8.20 2.14
N ILE A 230 -13.82 6.90 1.99
CA ILE A 230 -13.06 6.36 0.86
C ILE A 230 -13.79 6.64 -0.46
N ARG A 231 -15.06 6.28 -0.54
CA ARG A 231 -15.87 6.54 -1.73
C ARG A 231 -15.90 8.03 -2.08
N PHE A 232 -16.13 8.88 -1.08
CA PHE A 232 -16.20 10.33 -1.28
C PHE A 232 -14.88 10.90 -1.83
N SER A 233 -13.73 10.46 -1.32
CA SER A 233 -12.44 10.94 -1.80
C SER A 233 -12.12 10.44 -3.22
N LEU A 234 -12.47 9.20 -3.54
CA LEU A 234 -12.37 8.65 -4.90
C LEU A 234 -13.23 9.44 -5.89
N VAL A 235 -14.49 9.74 -5.54
CA VAL A 235 -15.39 10.57 -6.35
C VAL A 235 -14.78 11.95 -6.60
N LYS A 236 -14.27 12.61 -5.56
CA LYS A 236 -13.66 13.94 -5.69
C LYS A 236 -12.40 13.92 -6.56
N ALA A 237 -11.53 12.94 -6.36
CA ALA A 237 -10.32 12.80 -7.16
C ALA A 237 -10.67 12.53 -8.62
N TYR A 238 -11.58 11.60 -8.88
CA TYR A 238 -12.02 11.27 -10.23
C TYR A 238 -12.67 12.48 -10.93
N ALA A 239 -13.59 13.18 -10.28
CA ALA A 239 -14.22 14.41 -10.80
C ALA A 239 -13.19 15.46 -11.22
N LYS A 240 -12.18 15.70 -10.35
CA LYS A 240 -11.09 16.64 -10.61
C LYS A 240 -10.27 16.27 -11.86
N TYR A 241 -9.81 15.02 -11.95
CA TYR A 241 -8.91 14.60 -13.02
C TYR A 241 -9.64 14.38 -14.35
N GLN A 242 -10.86 13.83 -14.31
CA GLN A 242 -11.70 13.63 -15.50
C GLN A 242 -12.44 14.89 -15.94
N ARG A 243 -12.40 15.97 -15.15
CA ARG A 243 -13.08 17.25 -15.43
C ARG A 243 -14.59 17.09 -15.61
N ILE A 244 -15.20 16.29 -14.74
CA ILE A 244 -16.65 16.06 -14.69
C ILE A 244 -17.21 16.50 -13.34
N SER A 245 -18.54 16.63 -13.24
CA SER A 245 -19.18 16.95 -11.96
C SER A 245 -19.00 15.82 -10.93
N GLU A 246 -18.98 16.16 -9.63
CA GLU A 246 -18.97 15.15 -8.55
C GLU A 246 -20.20 14.22 -8.62
N LYS A 247 -21.34 14.71 -9.12
CA LYS A 247 -22.54 13.89 -9.35
C LYS A 247 -22.28 12.81 -10.40
N ALA A 248 -21.66 13.16 -11.53
CA ALA A 248 -21.31 12.21 -12.59
C ALA A 248 -20.21 11.25 -12.13
N ALA A 249 -19.15 11.74 -11.47
CA ALA A 249 -18.15 10.85 -10.87
C ALA A 249 -18.76 9.92 -9.80
N GLY A 250 -19.79 10.40 -9.09
CA GLY A 250 -20.55 9.63 -8.12
C GLY A 250 -21.25 8.41 -8.71
N THR A 251 -21.55 8.35 -10.01
CA THR A 251 -22.15 7.15 -10.61
C THR A 251 -21.13 6.05 -10.90
N VAL A 252 -19.84 6.40 -10.94
CA VAL A 252 -18.74 5.47 -11.24
C VAL A 252 -18.44 4.55 -10.06
N PHE A 253 -18.56 5.03 -8.82
CA PHE A 253 -18.16 4.29 -7.63
C PHE A 253 -19.34 3.66 -6.89
N SER A 254 -19.16 2.39 -6.52
CA SER A 254 -20.13 1.57 -5.79
C SER A 254 -20.54 2.16 -4.44
N ASN A 255 -21.75 1.86 -3.99
CA ASN A 255 -22.21 2.15 -2.63
C ASN A 255 -22.03 0.89 -1.78
N LEU A 256 -20.93 0.82 -1.05
CA LEU A 256 -20.56 -0.31 -0.19
C LEU A 256 -20.88 0.06 1.26
N ASP A 257 -22.16 0.24 1.58
CA ASP A 257 -22.64 0.51 2.93
C ASP A 257 -22.91 -0.78 3.71
#